data_AF-A0A9E6Y3D6-F1
#
_entry.id   AF-A0A9E6Y3D6-F1
#
_cell.length_a   1.000
_cell.length_b   1.000
_cell.length_c   1.000
_cell.angle_alpha   90.00
_cell.angle_beta   90.00
_cell.angle_gamma   90.00
#
_symmetry.space_group_name_H-M   'P 1'
#
loop_
_entity.id
_entity.type
_entity.pdbx_description
1 polymer ?
#
loop_
_entity_poly.entity_id
_entity_poly.type
_entity_poly.pdbx_seq_one_letter_code
_entity_poly.pdbx_strand_id
1 'polypeptide(L)'
;MHHSETQRRLAVAVAIVTCASSAGAHAGLFPAHLREAPALGWSFAVSVVALVAVAGILTARPDLRPGALLAALLLGALIAAWVAATTTGLPGLQPDPEPVDAVAVATKCVEAVGLAFALVLVKPDGGRRSPTIEEEPR
;
A
#
# COMPACT_ATOMS: atom_id res chain seq x y z
N MET A 1 -22.39 -0.26 17.07
CA MET A 1 -21.11 -1.01 17.16
C MET A 1 -20.85 -1.85 15.92
N HIS A 2 -21.81 -2.64 15.42
CA HIS A 2 -21.65 -3.48 14.21
C HIS A 2 -21.14 -2.76 12.94
N HIS A 3 -21.57 -1.52 12.67
CA HIS A 3 -21.21 -0.82 11.43
C HIS A 3 -19.71 -0.52 11.31
N SER A 4 -19.05 -0.12 12.41
CA SER A 4 -17.61 0.19 12.45
C SER A 4 -16.75 -1.06 12.23
N GLU A 5 -17.15 -2.19 12.82
CA GLU A 5 -16.43 -3.45 12.66
C GLU A 5 -16.52 -3.99 11.23
N THR A 6 -17.70 -3.93 10.62
CA THR A 6 -17.89 -4.31 9.21
C THR A 6 -17.07 -3.41 8.28
N GLN A 7 -17.09 -2.09 8.49
CA GLN A 7 -16.29 -1.15 7.69
C GLN A 7 -14.80 -1.42 7.79
N ARG A 8 -14.30 -1.71 9.00
CA ARG A 8 -12.90 -2.02 9.22
C ARG A 8 -12.47 -3.35 8.59
N ARG A 9 -13.28 -4.40 8.72
CA ARG A 9 -13.03 -5.68 8.04
C ARG A 9 -12.98 -5.51 6.52
N LEU A 10 -13.89 -4.70 5.98
CA LEU A 10 -13.93 -4.40 4.55
C LEU A 10 -12.69 -3.61 4.11
N ALA A 11 -12.26 -2.62 4.91
CA ALA A 11 -11.04 -1.87 4.64
C ALA A 11 -9.78 -2.75 4.64
N VAL A 12 -9.66 -3.66 5.61
CA VAL A 12 -8.57 -4.63 5.65
C VAL A 12 -8.61 -5.56 4.43
N ALA A 13 -9.79 -6.08 4.08
CA ALA A 13 -9.95 -6.94 2.90
C ALA A 13 -9.54 -6.22 1.61
N VAL A 14 -9.95 -4.97 1.43
CA VAL A 14 -9.56 -4.14 0.28
C VAL A 14 -8.05 -3.93 0.24
N ALA A 15 -7.41 -3.65 1.38
CA ALA A 15 -5.96 -3.49 1.45
C ALA A 15 -5.22 -4.78 1.09
N ILE A 16 -5.67 -5.94 1.59
CA ILE A 16 -5.09 -7.26 1.27
C ILE A 16 -5.20 -7.54 -0.23
N VAL A 17 -6.41 -7.42 -0.79
CA VAL A 17 -6.66 -7.68 -2.22
C VAL A 17 -5.83 -6.74 -3.08
N THR A 18 -5.76 -5.46 -2.72
CA THR A 18 -4.93 -4.48 -3.44
C THR A 18 -3.46 -4.86 -3.44
N CYS A 19 -2.90 -5.21 -2.27
CA CYS A 19 -1.51 -5.64 -2.17
C CYS A 19 -1.25 -6.91 -3.00
N ALA A 20 -2.15 -7.89 -2.94
CA ALA A 20 -2.02 -9.13 -3.73
C ALA A 20 -2.12 -8.88 -5.24
N SER A 21 -3.07 -8.06 -5.69
CA SER A 21 -3.22 -7.68 -7.10
C SER A 21 -2.04 -6.89 -7.63
N SER A 22 -1.54 -5.91 -6.86
CA SER A 22 -0.33 -5.15 -7.22
C SER A 22 0.90 -6.07 -7.24
N ALA A 23 1.02 -7.04 -6.33
CA ALA A 23 2.10 -8.03 -6.36
C ALA A 23 2.06 -8.86 -7.65
N GLY A 24 0.86 -9.30 -8.07
CA GLY A 24 0.68 -10.00 -9.34
C GLY A 24 1.11 -9.18 -10.55
N ALA A 25 0.74 -7.89 -10.60
CA ALA A 25 1.16 -6.98 -11.66
C ALA A 25 2.69 -6.83 -11.71
N HIS A 26 3.34 -6.58 -10.57
CA HIS A 26 4.79 -6.45 -10.51
C HIS A 26 5.52 -7.75 -10.87
N ALA A 27 4.98 -8.90 -10.45
CA ALA A 27 5.53 -10.21 -10.80
C ALA A 27 5.43 -10.49 -12.31
N GLY A 28 4.34 -10.09 -12.95
CA GLY A 28 4.16 -10.21 -14.40
C GLY A 28 5.14 -9.34 -15.19
N LEU A 29 5.48 -8.16 -14.66
CA LEU A 29 6.41 -7.22 -15.29
C LEU A 29 7.88 -7.54 -15.04
N PHE A 30 8.20 -8.30 -13.97
CA PHE A 30 9.56 -8.64 -13.58
C PHE A 30 10.43 -9.20 -14.71
N PRO A 31 10.01 -10.22 -15.50
CA PRO A 31 10.88 -10.80 -16.53
C PRO A 31 11.21 -9.84 -17.68
N ALA A 32 10.30 -8.92 -18.01
CA ALA A 32 10.54 -7.90 -19.02
C ALA A 32 11.60 -6.91 -18.54
N HIS A 33 11.38 -6.32 -17.37
CA HIS A 33 12.28 -5.33 -16.79
C HIS A 33 13.65 -5.90 -16.41
N LEU A 34 13.72 -7.19 -16.03
CA LEU A 34 15.01 -7.86 -15.78
C LEU A 34 15.87 -7.98 -17.05
N ARG A 35 15.24 -8.14 -18.22
CA ARG A 35 15.94 -8.17 -19.52
C ARG A 35 16.36 -6.78 -20.00
N GLU A 36 15.58 -5.75 -19.66
CA GLU A 36 15.88 -4.36 -19.98
C GLU A 36 17.04 -3.83 -19.13
N ALA A 37 16.94 -3.97 -17.80
CA ALA A 37 17.98 -3.58 -16.87
C ALA A 37 17.89 -4.43 -15.58
N PRO A 38 18.96 -5.16 -15.18
CA PRO A 38 18.91 -6.02 -13.99
C PRO A 38 18.48 -5.31 -12.71
N ALA A 39 18.95 -4.08 -12.49
CA ALA A 39 18.60 -3.26 -11.32
C ALA A 39 17.10 -2.95 -11.29
N LEU A 40 16.52 -2.62 -12.45
CA LEU A 40 15.10 -2.37 -12.61
C LEU A 40 14.31 -3.66 -12.33
N GLY A 41 14.68 -4.78 -12.94
CA GLY A 41 14.08 -6.08 -12.63
C GLY A 41 14.09 -6.41 -11.13
N TRP A 42 15.22 -6.25 -10.44
CA TRP A 42 15.29 -6.51 -9.00
C TRP A 42 14.37 -5.61 -8.17
N SER A 43 14.16 -4.35 -8.56
CA SER A 43 13.19 -3.48 -7.88
C SER A 43 11.75 -4.04 -7.95
N PHE A 44 11.34 -4.63 -9.08
CA PHE A 44 10.05 -5.32 -9.19
C PHE A 44 9.97 -6.53 -8.27
N ALA A 45 11.01 -7.36 -8.22
CA ALA A 45 11.04 -8.53 -7.32
C ALA A 45 10.95 -8.11 -5.84
N VAL A 46 11.65 -7.05 -5.44
CA VAL A 46 11.57 -6.49 -4.09
C VAL A 46 10.15 -6.01 -3.79
N SER A 47 9.50 -5.30 -4.72
CA SER A 47 8.11 -4.86 -4.59
C SER A 47 7.15 -6.04 -4.39
N VAL A 48 7.31 -7.13 -5.16
CA VAL A 48 6.50 -8.35 -5.01
C VAL A 48 6.64 -8.92 -3.61
N VAL A 49 7.86 -9.11 -3.13
CA VAL A 49 8.12 -9.67 -1.78
C VAL A 49 7.52 -8.77 -0.71
N ALA A 50 7.72 -7.46 -0.81
CA ALA A 50 7.18 -6.50 0.15
C ALA A 50 5.64 -6.51 0.17
N LEU A 51 4.99 -6.52 -1.00
CA LEU A 51 3.53 -6.53 -1.12
C LEU A 51 2.93 -7.82 -0.57
N VAL A 52 3.53 -8.97 -0.87
CA VAL A 52 3.11 -10.28 -0.32
C VAL A 52 3.30 -10.32 1.19
N ALA A 53 4.43 -9.82 1.71
CA ALA A 53 4.68 -9.77 3.14
C ALA A 53 3.65 -8.90 3.88
N VAL A 54 3.34 -7.71 3.34
CA VAL A 54 2.32 -6.82 3.91
C VAL A 54 0.93 -7.44 3.85
N ALA A 55 0.55 -8.06 2.72
CA ALA A 55 -0.71 -8.78 2.61
C ALA A 55 -0.81 -9.93 3.63
N GLY A 56 0.29 -10.66 3.83
CA GLY A 56 0.40 -11.72 4.83
C GLY A 56 0.25 -11.18 6.27
N ILE A 57 0.89 -10.06 6.59
CA ILE A 57 0.76 -9.40 7.90
C ILE A 57 -0.71 -8.99 8.15
N LEU A 58 -1.35 -8.34 7.17
CA LEU A 58 -2.75 -7.92 7.29
C LEU A 58 -3.71 -9.11 7.40
N THR A 59 -3.41 -10.23 6.74
CA THR A 59 -4.19 -11.47 6.82
C THR A 59 -4.05 -12.13 8.18
N ALA A 60 -2.81 -12.24 8.69
CA ALA A 60 -2.54 -12.91 9.96
C ALA A 60 -2.92 -12.05 11.18
N ARG A 61 -2.82 -10.72 11.04
CA ARG A 61 -2.95 -9.77 12.13
C ARG A 61 -3.68 -8.50 11.65
N PRO A 62 -4.98 -8.62 11.30
CA PRO A 62 -5.78 -7.52 10.74
C PRO A 62 -5.89 -6.31 11.68
N ASP A 63 -5.62 -6.50 12.97
CA ASP A 63 -5.71 -5.46 13.98
C ASP A 63 -4.44 -4.64 14.20
N LEU A 64 -3.32 -5.05 13.60
CA LEU A 64 -2.06 -4.37 13.81
C LEU A 64 -1.97 -3.09 12.96
N ARG A 65 -2.05 -1.94 13.64
CA ARG A 65 -1.82 -0.62 13.04
C ARG A 65 -0.51 -0.53 12.23
N PRO A 66 0.63 -1.12 12.66
CA PRO A 66 1.83 -1.16 11.83
C PRO A 66 1.63 -1.82 10.47
N GLY A 67 0.78 -2.85 10.36
CA GLY A 67 0.48 -3.50 9.08
C GLY A 67 -0.23 -2.56 8.10
N ALA A 68 -1.22 -1.81 8.59
CA ALA A 68 -1.91 -0.79 7.79
C ALA A 68 -0.97 0.37 7.37
N LEU A 69 -0.07 0.79 8.26
CA LEU A 69 0.92 1.81 7.95
C LEU A 69 1.90 1.34 6.88
N LEU A 70 2.41 0.11 6.98
CA LEU A 70 3.29 -0.48 5.97
C LEU A 70 2.59 -0.57 4.61
N ALA A 71 1.32 -0.97 4.57
CA ALA A 71 0.52 -0.97 3.35
C ALA A 71 0.40 0.42 2.73
N ALA A 72 0.05 1.43 3.54
CA ALA A 72 -0.06 2.81 3.06
C ALA A 72 1.28 3.35 2.52
N LEU A 73 2.38 3.13 3.24
CA LEU A 73 3.70 3.57 2.81
C LEU A 73 4.13 2.87 1.52
N LEU A 74 3.93 1.55 1.43
CA LEU A 74 4.34 0.76 0.27
C LEU A 74 3.54 1.15 -0.97
N LEU A 75 2.21 1.20 -0.89
CA LEU A 75 1.35 1.59 -2.02
C LEU A 75 1.63 3.03 -2.46
N GLY A 76 1.81 3.95 -1.49
CA GLY A 76 2.19 5.33 -1.79
C GLY A 76 3.55 5.43 -2.48
N ALA A 77 4.54 4.67 -2.03
CA ALA A 77 5.86 4.63 -2.64
C ALA A 77 5.83 4.08 -4.07
N LEU A 78 5.04 3.03 -4.34
CA LEU A 78 4.89 2.46 -5.69
C LEU A 78 4.19 3.43 -6.66
N ILE A 79 3.22 4.20 -6.18
CA ILE A 79 2.58 5.25 -6.98
C ILE A 79 3.59 6.37 -7.26
N ALA A 80 4.30 6.85 -6.24
CA ALA A 80 5.29 7.90 -6.39
C ALA A 80 6.45 7.49 -7.32
N ALA A 81 6.92 6.24 -7.22
CA ALA A 81 7.94 5.69 -8.09
C ALA A 81 7.48 5.65 -9.55
N TRP A 82 6.23 5.27 -9.82
CA TRP A 82 5.67 5.30 -11.17
C TRP A 82 5.52 6.72 -11.72
N VAL A 83 5.09 7.68 -10.89
CA VAL A 83 5.04 9.09 -11.29
C VAL A 83 6.44 9.60 -11.64
N ALA A 84 7.45 9.29 -10.82
CA ALA A 84 8.83 9.66 -11.12
C ALA A 84 9.34 8.99 -12.40
N ALA A 85 9.12 7.68 -12.56
CA ALA A 85 9.51 6.92 -13.75
C ALA A 85 8.91 7.49 -15.04
N THR A 86 7.66 7.96 -15.02
CA THR A 86 6.97 8.45 -16.22
C THR A 86 7.16 9.94 -16.50
N THR A 87 7.69 10.72 -15.54
CA THR A 87 7.86 12.18 -15.69
C THR A 87 9.31 12.60 -15.80
N THR A 88 10.18 12.05 -14.95
CA THR A 88 11.60 12.43 -14.86
C THR A 88 12.56 11.29 -15.16
N GLY A 89 12.06 10.05 -15.22
CA GLY A 89 12.88 8.86 -15.07
C GLY A 89 13.35 8.67 -13.63
N LEU A 90 14.06 7.57 -13.41
CA LEU A 90 14.66 7.11 -12.17
C LEU A 90 16.19 7.00 -12.32
N PRO A 91 16.97 8.00 -11.89
CA PRO A 91 18.43 7.96 -11.98
C PRO A 91 19.01 6.67 -11.37
N GLY A 92 19.87 5.99 -12.12
CA GLY A 92 20.51 4.73 -11.69
C GLY A 92 19.68 3.46 -11.87
N LEU A 93 18.39 3.56 -12.20
CA LEU A 93 17.54 2.41 -12.58
C LEU A 93 17.08 2.52 -14.04
N GLN A 94 16.40 3.61 -14.37
CA GLN A 94 15.85 3.93 -15.68
C GLN A 94 15.93 5.45 -15.88
N PRO A 95 17.03 6.00 -16.41
CA PRO A 95 17.25 7.45 -16.42
C PRO A 95 16.23 8.23 -17.24
N ASP A 96 15.68 7.62 -18.29
CA ASP A 96 14.75 8.27 -19.20
C ASP A 96 13.29 8.04 -18.78
N PRO A 97 12.38 9.02 -18.99
CA PRO A 97 10.97 8.83 -18.69
C PRO A 97 10.34 7.68 -19.49
N GLU A 98 9.60 6.82 -18.79
CA GLU A 98 8.86 5.72 -19.41
C GLU A 98 7.51 6.19 -19.97
N PRO A 99 7.04 5.58 -21.09
CA PRO A 99 5.73 5.86 -21.62
C PRO A 99 4.63 5.39 -20.66
N VAL A 100 3.55 6.15 -20.58
CA VAL A 100 2.37 5.77 -19.81
C VAL A 100 1.59 4.70 -20.58
N ASP A 101 1.46 3.50 -19.99
CA ASP A 101 0.65 2.43 -20.53
C ASP A 101 -0.60 2.13 -19.68
N ALA A 102 -1.59 1.49 -20.30
CA ALA A 102 -2.89 1.23 -19.69
C ALA A 102 -2.82 0.25 -18.50
N VAL A 103 -1.89 -0.72 -18.52
CA VAL A 103 -1.73 -1.71 -17.45
C VAL A 103 -1.12 -1.04 -16.23
N ALA A 104 -0.13 -0.18 -16.41
CA ALA A 104 0.44 0.63 -15.34
C ALA A 104 -0.64 1.53 -14.72
N VAL A 105 -1.40 2.28 -15.52
CA VAL A 105 -2.48 3.15 -15.02
C VAL A 105 -3.52 2.35 -14.22
N ALA A 106 -3.98 1.21 -14.75
CA ALA A 106 -4.93 0.35 -14.06
C ALA A 106 -4.38 -0.15 -12.71
N THR A 107 -3.11 -0.55 -12.67
CA THR A 107 -2.42 -0.97 -11.45
C THR A 107 -2.35 0.16 -10.43
N LYS A 108 -2.05 1.39 -10.86
CA LYS A 108 -2.00 2.56 -9.97
C LYS A 108 -3.38 2.96 -9.44
N CYS A 109 -4.45 2.77 -10.22
CA CYS A 109 -5.82 2.95 -9.71
C CYS A 109 -6.13 1.96 -8.58
N VAL A 110 -5.75 0.69 -8.76
CA VAL A 110 -5.90 -0.35 -7.72
C VAL A 110 -5.10 0.03 -6.47
N GLU A 111 -3.83 0.43 -6.63
CA GLU A 111 -2.98 0.88 -5.52
C GLU A 111 -3.55 2.10 -4.80
N ALA A 112 -4.11 3.07 -5.53
CA ALA A 112 -4.71 4.27 -4.95
C ALA A 112 -5.94 3.94 -4.09
N VAL A 113 -6.78 2.99 -4.53
CA VAL A 113 -7.90 2.49 -3.74
C VAL A 113 -7.39 1.85 -2.44
N GLY A 114 -6.45 0.90 -2.52
CA GLY A 114 -5.90 0.28 -1.31
C GLY A 114 -5.21 1.27 -0.38
N LEU A 115 -4.51 2.27 -0.93
CA LEU A 115 -3.89 3.35 -0.17
C LEU A 115 -4.95 4.13 0.62
N ALA A 116 -6.05 4.53 -0.02
CA ALA A 116 -7.12 5.27 0.64
C ALA A 116 -7.69 4.48 1.84
N PHE A 117 -7.94 3.18 1.67
CA PHE A 117 -8.43 2.33 2.76
C PHE A 117 -7.38 2.07 3.85
N ALA A 118 -6.10 1.88 3.48
CA ALA A 118 -5.01 1.76 4.44
C ALA A 118 -4.86 3.03 5.29
N LEU A 119 -5.01 4.22 4.69
CA LEU A 119 -4.99 5.50 5.41
C LEU A 119 -6.18 5.68 6.35
N VAL A 120 -7.34 5.08 6.07
CA VAL A 120 -8.46 5.03 7.00
C VAL A 120 -8.09 4.19 8.23
N LEU A 121 -7.42 3.05 8.04
CA LEU A 121 -6.99 2.15 9.12
C LEU A 121 -5.87 2.72 10.00
N VAL A 122 -5.08 3.68 9.51
CA VAL A 122 -3.97 4.30 10.26
C VAL A 122 -4.43 5.40 11.23
N LYS A 123 -5.60 6.01 10.99
CA LYS A 123 -6.12 7.09 11.83
C LYS A 123 -6.31 6.60 13.27
N PRO A 124 -5.74 7.29 14.28
CA PRO A 124 -6.04 6.99 15.67
C PRO A 124 -7.53 7.18 15.93
N ASP A 125 -8.17 6.27 16.64
CA ASP A 125 -9.49 6.53 17.23
C ASP A 125 -9.32 7.75 18.15
N GLY A 126 -9.94 8.87 17.74
CA GLY A 126 -9.85 10.14 18.46
C GLY A 126 -10.12 9.92 19.95
N GLY A 127 -9.15 10.31 20.78
CA GLY A 127 -9.12 10.02 22.21
C GLY A 127 -10.44 10.33 22.91
N ARG A 128 -11.24 9.29 23.12
CA ARG A 128 -12.37 9.32 24.04
C ARG A 128 -11.84 9.13 25.47
N ARG A 129 -11.00 10.06 25.92
CA ARG A 129 -10.79 10.27 27.35
C ARG A 129 -12.08 10.89 27.85
N SER A 130 -12.95 10.08 28.44
CA SER A 130 -14.01 10.62 29.28
C SER A 130 -13.35 11.55 30.30
N PRO A 131 -13.81 12.80 30.50
CA PRO A 131 -13.39 13.56 31.65
C PRO A 131 -13.83 12.74 32.86
N THR A 132 -12.85 12.21 33.60
CA THR A 132 -13.09 11.71 34.94
C THR A 132 -13.62 12.93 35.71
N ILE A 133 -14.92 12.98 35.93
CA ILE A 133 -15.48 13.90 36.92
C ILE A 133 -14.97 13.35 38.25
N GLU A 134 -13.89 13.95 38.72
CA GLU A 134 -13.40 13.79 40.07
C GLU A 134 -14.48 14.42 40.97
N GLU A 135 -15.35 13.58 41.53
CA GLU A 135 -16.28 14.03 42.57
C GLU A 135 -15.45 14.47 43.78
N GLU A 136 -15.43 15.78 43.98
CA GLU A 136 -14.86 16.45 45.15
C GLU A 136 -15.61 15.99 46.42
N PRO A 137 -14.94 15.33 47.38
CA PRO A 137 -15.58 14.98 48.63
C PRO A 137 -15.67 16.23 49.52
N ARG A 138 -16.90 16.61 49.85
CA ARG A 138 -17.24 17.58 50.91
C ARG A 138 -17.09 16.97 52.30
#